data_AF-A0A7X7MRV6-F1
#
_entry.id   AF-A0A7X7MRV6-F1
#
_cell.length_a   1.000
_cell.length_b   1.000
_cell.length_c   1.000
_cell.angle_alpha   90.00
_cell.angle_beta   90.00
_cell.angle_gamma   90.00
#
_symmetry.space_group_name_H-M   'P 1'
#
loop_
_entity.id
_entity.type
_entity.pdbx_description
1 polymer ?
#
loop_
_entity_poly.entity_id
_entity_poly.type
_entity_poly.pdbx_seq_one_letter_code
_entity_poly.pdbx_strand_id
1 'polypeptide(L)'
;MNRHAKGFIGVVIGVSCSVQAVTRTWLSSTGGVWTSTANWSDSTIPGAGDTADLSAVTGAVDVTENIAVGAILYNPAFSGTTNTLTLLSDTAAPGSRSISLTTTAPSQIQVGEGAQLLIDADLTPTVDVVKDGRGSLVIKRRLASAYEVSLAVVQGSVVNEGLIEYPVKRTFVGTLGWVCVRKVTSFRRSCRKDCLSDGGLTVAAPLPIVVVEPVRDERPDPQDVQSAVR
;
A
#
# COMPACT_ATOMS: atom_id res chain seq x y z
N MET A 1 -70.57 -3.98 8.68
CA MET A 1 -69.68 -4.37 7.57
C MET A 1 -68.70 -3.23 7.34
N ASN A 2 -67.45 -3.36 7.80
CA ASN A 2 -66.25 -3.63 6.96
C ASN A 2 -65.59 -2.32 6.49
N ARG A 3 -64.28 -2.03 6.59
CA ARG A 3 -63.07 -2.72 7.07
C ARG A 3 -62.03 -1.62 7.35
N HIS A 4 -61.25 -1.74 8.42
CA HIS A 4 -60.04 -0.92 8.61
C HIS A 4 -58.93 -1.42 7.68
N ALA A 5 -58.44 -0.56 6.79
CA ALA A 5 -57.25 -0.83 5.97
C ALA A 5 -55.99 -0.63 6.84
N LYS A 6 -55.34 -1.72 7.23
CA LYS A 6 -54.01 -1.68 7.87
C LYS A 6 -52.96 -1.78 6.77
N GLY A 7 -52.24 -0.67 6.54
CA GLY A 7 -51.07 -0.64 5.66
C GLY A 7 -49.95 -1.50 6.24
N PHE A 8 -49.47 -2.47 5.46
CA PHE A 8 -48.35 -3.32 5.81
C PHE A 8 -47.08 -2.62 5.29
N ILE A 9 -46.28 -2.04 6.20
CA ILE A 9 -44.95 -1.52 5.86
C ILE A 9 -44.01 -2.72 5.85
N GLY A 10 -43.72 -3.23 4.66
CA GLY A 10 -42.70 -4.27 4.46
C GLY A 10 -41.31 -3.67 4.65
N VAL A 11 -40.65 -4.00 5.75
CA VAL A 11 -39.21 -3.75 5.92
C VAL A 11 -38.48 -4.76 5.05
N VAL A 12 -37.92 -4.29 3.93
CA VAL A 12 -36.95 -5.05 3.15
C VAL A 12 -35.65 -5.05 3.93
N ILE A 13 -35.42 -6.08 4.73
CA ILE A 13 -34.12 -6.35 5.34
C ILE A 13 -33.22 -6.82 4.19
N GLY A 14 -32.52 -5.89 3.56
CA GLY A 14 -31.44 -6.21 2.64
C GLY A 14 -30.39 -7.01 3.37
N VAL A 15 -30.33 -8.32 3.12
CA VAL A 15 -29.21 -9.15 3.56
C VAL A 15 -28.01 -8.69 2.75
N SER A 16 -27.24 -7.76 3.31
CA SER A 16 -25.91 -7.44 2.81
C SER A 16 -25.06 -8.70 3.01
N CYS A 17 -24.97 -9.54 1.98
CA CYS A 17 -24.06 -10.67 1.98
C CYS A 17 -22.65 -10.08 2.11
N SER A 18 -22.03 -10.23 3.28
CA SER A 18 -20.63 -9.87 3.47
C SER A 18 -19.81 -10.77 2.56
N VAL A 19 -19.33 -10.24 1.44
CA VAL A 19 -18.33 -10.93 0.62
C VAL A 19 -17.09 -11.07 1.49
N GLN A 20 -16.84 -12.28 1.96
CA GLN A 20 -15.66 -12.58 2.76
C GLN A 20 -14.44 -12.51 1.84
N ALA A 21 -13.43 -11.74 2.23
CA ALA A 21 -12.16 -11.69 1.52
C ALA A 21 -11.57 -13.10 1.43
N VAL A 22 -11.33 -13.59 0.21
CA VAL A 22 -10.67 -14.89 -0.02
C VAL A 22 -9.21 -14.64 -0.36
N THR A 23 -8.32 -15.49 0.15
CA THR A 23 -6.93 -15.49 -0.32
C THR A 23 -6.83 -16.36 -1.57
N ARG A 24 -6.37 -15.78 -2.68
CA ARG A 24 -6.04 -16.49 -3.91
C ARG A 24 -4.53 -16.57 -4.04
N THR A 25 -4.00 -17.79 -4.08
CA THR A 25 -2.56 -18.02 -4.10
C THR A 25 -2.08 -18.27 -5.52
N TRP A 26 -0.99 -17.63 -5.90
CA TRP A 26 -0.32 -17.87 -7.15
C TRP A 26 0.38 -19.25 -7.12
N LEU A 27 0.13 -20.08 -8.13
CA LEU A 27 0.52 -21.49 -8.14
C LEU A 27 1.91 -21.74 -8.74
N SER A 28 2.39 -20.86 -9.62
CA SER A 28 3.66 -21.04 -10.33
C SER A 28 4.83 -20.41 -9.56
N SER A 29 5.96 -21.12 -9.47
CA SER A 29 7.19 -20.54 -8.90
C SER A 29 7.84 -19.48 -9.79
N THR A 30 7.48 -19.45 -11.07
CA THR A 30 7.91 -18.44 -12.05
C THR A 30 6.78 -17.47 -12.36
N GLY A 31 7.19 -16.31 -12.87
CA GLY A 31 6.31 -15.30 -13.44
C GLY A 31 5.29 -15.80 -14.47
N GLY A 32 4.41 -14.90 -14.91
CA GLY A 32 3.36 -15.20 -15.86
C GLY A 32 2.30 -14.11 -15.90
N VAL A 33 1.22 -14.33 -16.64
CA VAL A 33 0.15 -13.34 -16.82
C VAL A 33 -0.83 -13.36 -15.66
N TRP A 34 -1.09 -12.20 -15.04
CA TRP A 34 -2.02 -12.05 -13.91
C TRP A 34 -3.43 -12.58 -14.23
N THR A 35 -3.92 -12.31 -15.44
CA THR A 35 -5.29 -12.69 -15.84
C THR A 35 -5.43 -14.15 -16.27
N SER A 36 -4.35 -14.94 -16.22
CA SER A 36 -4.45 -16.38 -16.47
C SER A 36 -4.99 -17.08 -15.23
N THR A 37 -6.21 -17.63 -15.32
CA THR A 37 -6.83 -18.41 -14.24
C THR A 37 -5.99 -19.60 -13.81
N ALA A 38 -5.23 -20.20 -14.73
CA ALA A 38 -4.35 -21.33 -14.43
C ALA A 38 -3.22 -21.00 -13.43
N ASN A 39 -2.90 -19.71 -13.26
CA ASN A 39 -1.87 -19.27 -12.33
C ASN A 39 -2.40 -19.10 -10.90
N TRP A 40 -3.71 -19.18 -10.66
CA TRP A 40 -4.32 -18.93 -9.35
C TRP A 40 -4.98 -20.17 -8.76
N SER A 41 -4.97 -20.27 -7.44
CA SER A 41 -5.71 -21.27 -6.70
C SER A 41 -7.20 -21.26 -7.09
N ASP A 42 -7.81 -22.44 -7.14
CA ASP A 42 -9.20 -22.65 -7.57
C ASP A 42 -9.50 -22.13 -8.98
N SER A 43 -8.48 -21.93 -9.83
CA SER A 43 -8.62 -21.33 -11.15
C SER A 43 -9.35 -19.99 -11.14
N THR A 44 -9.21 -19.23 -10.05
CA THR A 44 -9.96 -17.99 -9.82
C THR A 44 -9.01 -16.82 -9.59
N ILE A 45 -9.09 -15.81 -10.46
CA ILE A 45 -8.31 -14.57 -10.35
C ILE A 45 -8.81 -13.79 -9.11
N PRO A 46 -7.91 -13.29 -8.23
CA PRO A 46 -8.31 -12.45 -7.11
C PRO A 46 -9.02 -11.19 -7.61
N GLY A 47 -10.19 -10.92 -7.04
CA GLY A 47 -10.98 -9.73 -7.33
C GLY A 47 -10.88 -8.66 -6.23
N ALA A 48 -11.67 -7.61 -6.39
CA ALA A 48 -11.84 -6.59 -5.35
C ALA A 48 -12.34 -7.25 -4.07
N GLY A 49 -11.64 -7.07 -2.96
CA GLY A 49 -11.93 -7.82 -1.73
C GLY A 49 -10.86 -8.83 -1.36
N ASP A 50 -10.32 -9.52 -2.37
CA ASP A 50 -9.48 -10.69 -2.17
C ASP A 50 -8.02 -10.32 -1.87
N THR A 51 -7.34 -11.22 -1.19
CA THR A 51 -5.88 -11.16 -1.03
C THR A 51 -5.24 -11.93 -2.16
N ALA A 52 -4.40 -11.26 -2.96
CA ALA A 52 -3.51 -11.91 -3.91
C ALA A 52 -2.23 -12.33 -3.19
N ASP A 53 -2.05 -13.64 -2.96
CA ASP A 53 -0.83 -14.19 -2.37
C ASP A 53 0.16 -14.62 -3.47
N LEU A 54 1.24 -13.87 -3.57
CA LEU A 54 2.31 -14.00 -4.56
C LEU A 54 3.59 -14.56 -3.91
N SER A 55 3.54 -15.08 -2.69
CA SER A 55 4.72 -15.49 -1.92
C SER A 55 5.52 -16.63 -2.56
N ALA A 56 4.92 -17.36 -3.50
CA ALA A 56 5.59 -18.44 -4.23
C ALA A 56 6.31 -17.99 -5.51
N VAL A 57 5.99 -16.81 -6.06
CA VAL A 57 6.47 -16.40 -7.38
C VAL A 57 7.78 -15.61 -7.30
N THR A 58 8.62 -15.82 -8.32
CA THR A 58 9.84 -15.04 -8.57
C THR A 58 9.82 -14.44 -9.98
N GLY A 59 10.55 -13.33 -10.18
CA GLY A 59 10.64 -12.68 -11.49
C GLY A 59 9.55 -11.63 -11.71
N ALA A 60 8.80 -11.73 -12.81
CA ALA A 60 7.80 -10.74 -13.21
C ALA A 60 6.42 -11.36 -13.42
N VAL A 61 5.38 -10.72 -12.89
CA VAL A 61 3.98 -11.04 -13.20
C VAL A 61 3.42 -9.94 -14.07
N ASP A 62 2.95 -10.32 -15.25
CA ASP A 62 2.44 -9.40 -16.26
C ASP A 62 0.99 -9.02 -15.95
N VAL A 63 0.80 -7.73 -15.66
CA VAL A 63 -0.50 -7.09 -15.49
C VAL A 63 -0.90 -6.55 -16.86
N THR A 64 -1.68 -7.33 -17.60
CA THR A 64 -2.13 -7.02 -18.97
C THR A 64 -3.43 -6.21 -19.02
N GLU A 65 -4.14 -6.14 -17.90
CA GLU A 65 -5.41 -5.42 -17.73
C GLU A 65 -5.39 -4.64 -16.41
N ASN A 66 -6.34 -3.71 -16.24
CA ASN A 66 -6.51 -3.05 -14.95
C ASN A 66 -7.10 -4.06 -13.96
N ILE A 67 -6.46 -4.22 -12.80
CA ILE A 67 -6.87 -5.18 -11.78
C ILE A 67 -7.27 -4.46 -10.50
N ALA A 68 -8.13 -5.12 -9.72
CA ALA A 68 -8.53 -4.66 -8.40
C ALA A 68 -8.39 -5.82 -7.41
N VAL A 69 -7.76 -5.55 -6.27
CA VAL A 69 -7.57 -6.50 -5.18
C VAL A 69 -7.82 -5.83 -3.85
N GLY A 70 -8.15 -6.63 -2.84
CA GLY A 70 -8.21 -6.15 -1.45
C GLY A 70 -6.83 -5.95 -0.85
N ALA A 71 -5.93 -6.91 -1.07
CA ALA A 71 -4.56 -6.89 -0.57
C ALA A 71 -3.59 -7.66 -1.48
N ILE A 72 -2.30 -7.38 -1.31
CA ILE A 72 -1.17 -8.07 -1.95
C ILE A 72 -0.25 -8.60 -0.85
N LEU A 73 -0.06 -9.91 -0.84
CA LEU A 73 0.87 -10.60 0.05
C LEU A 73 2.06 -11.10 -0.76
N TYR A 74 3.26 -10.65 -0.41
CA TYR A 74 4.52 -11.15 -0.96
C TYR A 74 5.50 -11.42 0.18
N ASN A 75 5.39 -12.61 0.78
CA ASN A 75 6.19 -13.02 1.93
C ASN A 75 6.92 -14.35 1.65
N PRO A 76 7.83 -14.39 0.66
CA PRO A 76 8.61 -15.58 0.37
C PRO A 76 9.53 -15.94 1.55
N ALA A 77 9.88 -17.22 1.67
CA ALA A 77 10.85 -17.67 2.67
C ALA A 77 12.23 -17.02 2.39
N PHE A 78 12.81 -16.38 3.40
CA PHE A 78 14.12 -15.77 3.28
C PHE A 78 15.23 -16.82 3.42
N SER A 79 16.02 -16.99 2.36
CA SER A 79 17.13 -17.96 2.29
C SER A 79 18.51 -17.29 2.30
N GLY A 80 18.59 -16.01 2.66
CA GLY A 80 19.83 -15.22 2.66
C GLY A 80 20.07 -14.42 1.37
N THR A 81 19.23 -14.58 0.34
CA THR A 81 19.21 -13.73 -0.86
C THR A 81 17.90 -12.96 -0.94
N THR A 82 17.96 -11.73 -1.44
CA THR A 82 16.74 -10.92 -1.63
C THR A 82 15.83 -11.56 -2.67
N ASN A 83 14.60 -11.87 -2.28
CA ASN A 83 13.57 -12.35 -3.20
C ASN A 83 12.89 -11.15 -3.88
N THR A 84 13.03 -11.01 -5.19
CA THR A 84 12.47 -9.90 -5.94
C THR A 84 11.33 -10.34 -6.85
N LEU A 85 10.18 -9.65 -6.73
CA LEU A 85 9.03 -9.79 -7.60
C LEU A 85 8.68 -8.44 -8.21
N THR A 86 8.43 -8.42 -9.52
CA THR A 86 7.92 -7.25 -10.24
C THR A 86 6.50 -7.51 -10.72
N LEU A 87 5.56 -6.64 -10.37
CA LEU A 87 4.27 -6.53 -11.05
C LEU A 87 4.44 -5.58 -12.21
N LEU A 88 4.52 -6.15 -13.42
CA LEU A 88 4.89 -5.45 -14.64
C LEU A 88 3.64 -5.12 -15.44
N SER A 89 3.36 -3.84 -15.66
CA SER A 89 2.35 -3.44 -16.63
C SER A 89 2.84 -3.77 -18.04
N ASP A 90 1.93 -4.26 -18.88
CA ASP A 90 2.16 -4.26 -20.33
C ASP A 90 2.42 -2.84 -20.81
N THR A 91 3.60 -2.61 -21.38
CA THR A 91 4.05 -1.31 -21.92
C THR A 91 3.68 -1.12 -23.39
N ALA A 92 3.10 -2.14 -24.04
CA ALA A 92 2.68 -2.09 -25.43
C ALA A 92 1.32 -1.39 -25.65
N ALA A 93 0.51 -1.23 -24.61
CA ALA A 93 -0.75 -0.48 -24.66
C ALA A 93 -0.51 1.03 -24.45
N PRO A 94 -1.38 1.94 -24.97
CA PRO A 94 -1.17 3.40 -24.89
C PRO A 94 -1.33 4.01 -23.47
N GLY A 95 -1.23 3.19 -22.43
CA GLY A 95 -1.21 3.59 -21.03
C GLY A 95 -0.79 2.41 -20.16
N SER A 96 -0.17 2.71 -19.02
CA SER A 96 0.11 1.70 -18.00
C SER A 96 -1.20 1.11 -17.48
N ARG A 97 -1.17 -0.17 -17.15
CA ARG A 97 -2.21 -0.83 -16.36
C ARG A 97 -2.12 -0.41 -14.91
N SER A 98 -3.27 -0.43 -14.26
CA SER A 98 -3.42 -0.05 -12.86
C SER A 98 -3.72 -1.25 -11.97
N ILE A 99 -3.20 -1.19 -10.75
CA ILE A 99 -3.50 -2.08 -9.63
C ILE A 99 -4.26 -1.28 -8.59
N SER A 100 -5.55 -1.55 -8.43
CA SER A 100 -6.39 -0.87 -7.45
C SER A 100 -6.44 -1.64 -6.13
N LEU A 101 -6.21 -0.93 -5.02
CA LEU A 101 -6.38 -1.47 -3.67
C LEU A 101 -7.72 -0.99 -3.11
N THR A 102 -8.65 -1.92 -2.85
CA THR A 102 -10.07 -1.57 -2.66
C THR A 102 -10.64 -1.85 -1.28
N THR A 103 -9.88 -2.46 -0.36
CA THR A 103 -10.41 -2.83 0.98
C THR A 103 -9.64 -2.20 2.12
N THR A 104 -10.29 -1.90 3.24
CA THR A 104 -9.60 -1.43 4.46
C THR A 104 -8.98 -2.58 5.27
N ALA A 105 -8.47 -3.62 4.60
CA ALA A 105 -7.75 -4.69 5.29
C ALA A 105 -6.58 -4.10 6.11
N PRO A 106 -6.27 -4.66 7.30
CA PRO A 106 -5.28 -4.08 8.22
C PRO A 106 -3.87 -3.99 7.61
N SER A 107 -3.54 -4.89 6.67
CA SER A 107 -2.30 -4.85 5.88
C SER A 107 -2.65 -5.07 4.42
N GLN A 108 -2.74 -3.99 3.64
CA GLN A 108 -3.07 -4.08 2.22
C GLN A 108 -1.89 -4.54 1.37
N ILE A 109 -0.67 -4.15 1.74
CA ILE A 109 0.54 -4.67 1.10
C ILE A 109 1.42 -5.24 2.20
N GLN A 110 1.68 -6.54 2.14
CA GLN A 110 2.62 -7.19 3.05
C GLN A 110 3.83 -7.66 2.26
N VAL A 111 5.02 -7.18 2.63
CA VAL A 111 6.28 -7.61 2.01
C VAL A 111 7.20 -8.21 3.07
N GLY A 112 7.51 -9.49 2.92
CA GLY A 112 8.29 -10.29 3.84
C GLY A 112 9.72 -9.83 4.06
N GLU A 113 10.35 -10.31 5.12
CA GLU A 113 11.77 -10.08 5.36
C GLU A 113 12.62 -10.60 4.19
N GLY A 114 13.64 -9.82 3.80
CA GLY A 114 14.47 -10.15 2.65
C GLY A 114 13.72 -10.20 1.31
N ALA A 115 12.51 -9.66 1.24
CA ALA A 115 11.74 -9.58 0.00
C ALA A 115 11.65 -8.14 -0.51
N GLN A 116 11.59 -8.00 -1.85
CA GLN A 116 11.34 -6.75 -2.53
C GLN A 116 10.21 -6.91 -3.55
N LEU A 117 9.15 -6.11 -3.39
CA LEU A 117 8.03 -6.04 -4.32
C LEU A 117 8.15 -4.75 -5.14
N LEU A 118 8.32 -4.88 -6.45
CA LEU A 118 8.35 -3.77 -7.40
C LEU A 118 6.99 -3.67 -8.07
N ILE A 119 6.37 -2.49 -7.99
CA ILE A 119 5.17 -2.15 -8.73
C ILE A 119 5.62 -1.32 -9.93
N ASP A 120 5.81 -1.98 -11.07
CA ASP A 120 6.03 -1.38 -12.39
C ASP A 120 4.70 -1.29 -13.16
N ALA A 121 3.68 -0.87 -12.43
CA ALA A 121 2.33 -0.55 -12.88
C ALA A 121 1.87 0.70 -12.11
N ASP A 122 0.71 1.24 -12.46
CA ASP A 122 0.14 2.35 -11.69
C ASP A 122 -0.55 1.78 -10.44
N LEU A 123 -0.14 2.23 -9.25
CA LEU A 123 -0.80 1.86 -8.00
C LEU A 123 -1.92 2.88 -7.71
N THR A 124 -3.16 2.41 -7.68
CA THR A 124 -4.36 3.26 -7.58
C THR A 124 -5.24 2.91 -6.38
N PRO A 125 -4.82 3.25 -5.15
CA PRO A 125 -5.60 2.93 -3.96
C PRO A 125 -6.90 3.75 -3.91
N THR A 126 -7.99 3.11 -3.52
CA THR A 126 -9.29 3.78 -3.28
C THR A 126 -9.57 4.01 -1.80
N VAL A 127 -8.66 3.55 -0.93
CA VAL A 127 -8.71 3.66 0.53
C VAL A 127 -7.29 3.90 1.07
N ASP A 128 -7.16 4.13 2.38
CA ASP A 128 -5.85 4.23 3.03
C ASP A 128 -5.00 2.98 2.79
N VAL A 129 -3.72 3.20 2.50
CA VAL A 129 -2.75 2.15 2.23
C VAL A 129 -1.95 1.83 3.48
N VAL A 130 -1.99 0.56 3.89
CA VAL A 130 -1.12 0.06 4.95
C VAL A 130 -0.10 -0.91 4.35
N LYS A 131 1.17 -0.53 4.45
CA LYS A 131 2.32 -1.38 4.15
C LYS A 131 2.85 -1.99 5.44
N ASP A 132 2.95 -3.32 5.46
CA ASP A 132 3.48 -4.09 6.58
C ASP A 132 4.52 -5.13 6.12
N GLY A 133 5.24 -5.72 7.07
CA GLY A 133 6.36 -6.63 6.84
C GLY A 133 7.68 -5.92 6.56
N ARG A 134 8.79 -6.57 6.94
CA ARG A 134 10.14 -5.99 6.97
C ARG A 134 10.78 -5.74 5.60
N GLY A 135 10.18 -6.25 4.53
CA GLY A 135 10.71 -6.07 3.18
C GLY A 135 10.41 -4.71 2.58
N SER A 136 10.83 -4.56 1.33
CA SER A 136 10.78 -3.29 0.59
C SER A 136 9.68 -3.29 -0.47
N LEU A 137 8.80 -2.29 -0.43
CA LEU A 137 7.88 -1.98 -1.51
C LEU A 137 8.49 -0.87 -2.36
N VAL A 138 8.63 -1.08 -3.65
CA VAL A 138 9.14 -0.09 -4.60
C VAL A 138 8.05 0.25 -5.61
N ILE A 139 7.62 1.50 -5.63
CA ILE A 139 6.67 2.02 -6.63
C ILE A 139 7.49 2.67 -7.74
N LYS A 140 7.57 2.00 -8.90
CA LYS A 140 8.42 2.42 -10.02
C LYS A 140 7.77 3.50 -10.88
N ARG A 141 6.45 3.40 -11.11
CA ARG A 141 5.76 4.23 -12.09
C ARG A 141 4.96 5.36 -11.49
N ARG A 142 3.85 5.04 -10.85
CA ARG A 142 2.89 6.03 -10.37
C ARG A 142 2.14 5.52 -9.17
N LEU A 143 1.98 6.39 -8.17
CA LEU A 143 1.02 6.24 -7.08
C LEU A 143 0.00 7.37 -7.23
N ALA A 144 -1.22 7.04 -7.65
CA ALA A 144 -2.26 8.02 -7.93
C ALA A 144 -3.59 7.62 -7.29
N SER A 145 -4.31 8.58 -6.70
CA SER A 145 -5.66 8.31 -6.19
C SER A 145 -6.62 9.44 -6.55
N ALA A 146 -7.85 9.05 -6.90
CA ALA A 146 -8.97 9.99 -7.03
C ALA A 146 -9.52 10.44 -5.67
N TYR A 147 -9.09 9.80 -4.58
CA TYR A 147 -9.56 10.03 -3.22
C TYR A 147 -8.44 10.61 -2.34
N GLU A 148 -8.81 11.26 -1.24
CA GLU A 148 -7.86 11.53 -0.17
C GLU A 148 -7.49 10.21 0.50
N VAL A 149 -6.24 9.78 0.32
CA VAL A 149 -5.70 8.55 0.91
C VAL A 149 -4.47 8.86 1.75
N SER A 150 -4.26 8.08 2.80
CA SER A 150 -3.06 8.08 3.64
C SER A 150 -2.21 6.86 3.32
N LEU A 151 -0.89 6.98 3.47
CA LEU A 151 0.04 5.85 3.43
C LEU A 151 0.62 5.64 4.83
N ALA A 152 0.36 4.48 5.42
CA ALA A 152 0.94 4.04 6.68
C ALA A 152 1.95 2.92 6.42
N VAL A 153 3.19 3.10 6.88
CA VAL A 153 4.25 2.09 6.82
C VAL A 153 4.48 1.57 8.22
N VAL A 154 4.00 0.37 8.51
CA VAL A 154 4.13 -0.26 9.84
C VAL A 154 5.56 -0.76 10.04
N GLN A 155 6.09 -1.49 9.04
CA GLN A 155 7.44 -2.04 9.03
C GLN A 155 8.03 -2.03 7.61
N GLY A 156 9.36 -2.13 7.55
CA GLY A 156 10.10 -2.26 6.30
C GLY A 156 10.29 -0.91 5.61
N SER A 157 10.27 -0.90 4.28
CA SER A 157 10.46 0.34 3.52
C SER A 157 9.47 0.49 2.37
N VAL A 158 9.15 1.74 2.06
CA VAL A 158 8.52 2.14 0.80
C VAL A 158 9.46 3.09 0.07
N VAL A 159 9.80 2.73 -1.18
CA VAL A 159 10.57 3.59 -2.08
C VAL A 159 9.67 3.99 -3.22
N ASN A 160 9.38 5.28 -3.34
CA ASN A 160 8.68 5.81 -4.51
C ASN A 160 9.70 6.42 -5.49
N GLU A 161 9.91 5.72 -6.59
CA GLU A 161 10.67 6.20 -7.75
C GLU A 161 9.75 6.88 -8.79
N GLY A 162 8.46 6.57 -8.72
CA GLY A 162 7.44 7.03 -9.64
C GLY A 162 6.85 8.42 -9.34
N LEU A 163 5.88 8.82 -10.16
CA LEU A 163 5.08 10.03 -9.97
C LEU A 163 4.09 9.83 -8.82
N ILE A 164 3.94 10.86 -7.99
CA ILE A 164 2.91 10.92 -6.95
C ILE A 164 1.82 11.89 -7.41
N GLU A 165 0.60 11.39 -7.59
CA GLU A 165 -0.59 12.16 -7.98
C GLU A 165 -1.72 11.89 -6.97
N TYR A 166 -1.59 12.45 -5.77
CA TYR A 166 -2.64 12.36 -4.76
C TYR A 166 -2.80 13.69 -4.00
N PRO A 167 -3.99 13.96 -3.44
CA PRO A 167 -4.13 14.79 -2.26
C PRO A 167 -3.85 13.92 -1.02
N VAL A 168 -2.56 13.66 -0.69
CA VAL A 168 -2.24 12.94 0.55
C VAL A 168 -2.56 13.83 1.73
N LYS A 169 -3.32 13.25 2.66
CA LYS A 169 -3.61 13.90 3.93
C LYS A 169 -2.41 13.80 4.86
N ARG A 170 -1.87 12.59 5.06
CA ARG A 170 -0.73 12.27 5.94
C ARG A 170 0.01 10.99 5.50
N THR A 171 1.34 10.97 5.70
CA THR A 171 2.16 9.76 5.65
C THR A 171 2.55 9.42 7.08
N PHE A 172 2.28 8.18 7.52
CA PHE A 172 2.66 7.70 8.85
C PHE A 172 3.75 6.65 8.71
N VAL A 173 4.83 6.83 9.46
CA VAL A 173 5.98 5.93 9.46
C VAL A 173 6.11 5.35 10.86
N GLY A 174 5.89 4.04 10.98
CA GLY A 174 6.08 3.28 12.20
C GLY A 174 7.56 3.22 12.59
N THR A 175 7.83 2.79 13.82
CA THR A 175 9.19 2.82 14.42
C THR A 175 10.24 2.02 13.62
N LEU A 176 9.82 1.04 12.83
CA LEU A 176 10.68 0.21 11.96
C LEU A 176 10.37 0.40 10.46
N GLY A 177 9.67 1.48 10.13
CA GLY A 177 9.29 1.87 8.77
C GLY A 177 10.20 2.96 8.20
N TRP A 178 10.33 3.00 6.88
CA TRP A 178 11.05 4.06 6.17
C TRP A 178 10.34 4.42 4.87
N VAL A 179 10.39 5.70 4.49
CA VAL A 179 9.86 6.19 3.21
C VAL A 179 10.93 7.01 2.49
N CYS A 180 11.17 6.69 1.22
CA CYS A 180 12.05 7.45 0.32
C CYS A 180 11.27 7.90 -0.91
N VAL A 181 11.37 9.20 -1.27
CA VAL A 181 10.64 9.79 -2.41
C VAL A 181 11.61 10.51 -3.33
N ARG A 182 11.67 10.11 -4.62
CA ARG A 182 12.65 10.64 -5.59
C ARG A 182 12.14 11.80 -6.46
N LYS A 183 10.83 12.07 -6.52
CA LYS A 183 10.27 13.15 -7.35
C LYS A 183 8.86 13.55 -6.89
N VAL A 184 8.63 14.83 -6.64
CA VAL A 184 7.31 15.38 -6.30
C VAL A 184 7.03 16.57 -7.20
N THR A 185 6.06 16.45 -8.11
CA THR A 185 5.62 17.55 -8.99
C THR A 185 4.50 18.40 -8.38
N SER A 186 3.82 17.93 -7.33
CA SER A 186 2.89 18.77 -6.56
C SER A 186 2.70 18.26 -5.13
N PHE A 187 3.39 18.85 -4.15
CA PHE A 187 2.97 18.81 -2.75
C PHE A 187 2.32 20.15 -2.44
N ARG A 188 0.99 20.22 -2.33
CA ARG A 188 0.35 21.45 -1.83
C ARG A 188 0.77 21.60 -0.36
N ARG A 189 1.48 22.70 -0.07
CA ARG A 189 2.11 23.01 1.22
C ARG A 189 1.10 22.85 2.38
N SER A 190 1.25 21.80 3.15
CA SER A 190 0.78 21.73 4.53
C SER A 190 1.74 20.91 5.39
N CYS A 191 3.04 21.15 5.25
CA CYS A 191 4.00 20.88 6.32
C CYS A 191 4.16 22.17 7.10
N ARG A 192 3.59 22.20 8.32
CA ARG A 192 3.99 23.17 9.33
C ARG A 192 5.47 22.96 9.63
N LYS A 193 6.15 24.05 9.95
CA LYS A 193 7.59 24.27 9.89
C LYS A 193 8.38 23.57 11.02
N ASP A 194 7.95 22.39 11.46
CA ASP A 194 8.34 21.83 12.77
C ASP A 194 9.06 20.47 12.68
N CYS A 195 9.57 20.07 11.50
CA CYS A 195 10.35 18.83 11.36
C CYS A 195 11.71 19.02 10.65
N LEU A 196 12.33 20.20 10.78
CA LEU A 196 13.79 20.31 10.64
C LEU A 196 14.38 20.38 12.05
N SER A 197 14.91 19.28 12.56
CA SER A 197 15.93 19.39 13.60
C SER A 197 17.26 19.67 12.90
N ASP A 198 17.82 20.84 13.16
CA ASP A 198 19.17 21.23 12.80
C ASP A 198 20.18 20.17 13.30
N GLY A 199 21.00 19.65 12.39
CA GLY A 199 22.07 18.70 12.72
C GLY A 199 22.75 18.21 11.45
N GLY A 200 23.89 18.82 11.12
CA GLY A 200 24.54 18.70 9.82
C GLY A 200 24.99 17.29 9.44
N LEU A 201 24.78 16.95 8.16
CA LEU A 201 25.68 16.07 7.42
C LEU A 201 25.76 16.57 5.97
N THR A 202 26.93 17.07 5.59
CA THR A 202 27.25 17.43 4.21
C THR A 202 27.33 16.16 3.37
N VAL A 203 26.38 15.97 2.45
CA VAL A 203 26.50 15.01 1.35
C VAL A 203 26.43 15.77 0.04
N ALA A 204 27.49 15.64 -0.75
CA ALA A 204 27.65 16.30 -2.04
C ALA A 204 26.50 15.94 -3.00
N ALA A 205 25.92 16.98 -3.61
CA ALA A 205 24.87 16.95 -4.62
C ALA A 205 25.29 16.16 -5.89
N PRO A 206 24.33 15.60 -6.69
CA PRO A 206 23.02 16.18 -6.92
C PRO A 206 21.80 15.30 -6.62
N LEU A 207 20.75 16.02 -6.18
CA LEU A 207 19.33 15.68 -5.97
C LEU A 207 18.95 15.26 -4.54
N PRO A 208 17.97 15.96 -3.90
CA PRO A 208 17.65 15.75 -2.49
C PRO A 208 16.82 14.47 -2.32
N ILE A 209 17.43 13.46 -1.71
CA ILE A 209 16.72 12.33 -1.13
C ILE A 209 16.08 12.85 0.17
N VAL A 210 14.75 12.88 0.24
CA VAL A 210 14.04 13.16 1.50
C VAL A 210 13.82 11.82 2.20
N VAL A 211 14.62 11.56 3.23
CA VAL A 211 14.41 10.45 4.18
C VAL A 211 13.53 11.00 5.30
N VAL A 212 12.35 10.41 5.49
CA VAL A 212 11.50 10.72 6.66
C VAL A 212 11.79 9.66 7.72
N GLU A 213 12.52 10.04 8.77
CA GLU A 213 12.80 9.17 9.91
C GLU A 213 11.64 9.14 10.91
N PRO A 214 11.44 8.04 11.66
CA PRO A 214 10.38 7.97 12.67
C PRO A 214 10.65 8.95 13.83
N VAL A 215 9.68 9.83 14.09
CA VAL A 215 9.69 10.73 15.25
C VAL A 215 9.50 9.90 16.52
N ARG A 216 10.49 9.92 17.43
CA ARG A 216 10.30 9.44 18.81
C ARG A 216 9.43 10.46 19.54
N ASP A 217 8.23 10.06 19.96
CA ASP A 217 7.39 10.86 20.85
C ASP A 217 7.92 10.73 22.29
N GLU A 218 9.04 11.39 22.58
CA GLU A 218 9.48 11.62 23.96
C GLU A 218 8.62 12.75 24.53
N ARG A 219 7.45 12.41 25.06
CA ARG A 219 6.77 13.31 26.00
C ARG A 219 7.60 13.38 27.29
N PRO A 220 7.98 14.57 27.77
CA PRO A 220 8.58 14.69 29.09
C PRO A 220 7.57 14.24 30.16
N ASP A 221 8.07 13.49 31.15
CA ASP A 221 7.34 13.12 32.36
C ASP A 221 6.88 14.40 33.09
N PRO A 222 5.59 14.54 33.46
CA PRO A 222 5.10 15.74 34.16
C PRO A 222 5.72 15.97 35.55
N GLN A 223 6.62 15.12 36.04
CA GLN A 223 7.29 15.34 37.33
C GLN A 223 8.51 16.29 37.30
N ASP A 224 9.04 16.68 36.14
CA ASP A 224 10.24 17.52 36.05
C ASP A 224 10.00 19.06 36.05
N VAL A 225 8.75 19.52 36.19
CA VAL A 225 8.40 20.96 36.13
C VAL A 225 8.29 21.62 37.52
N GLN A 226 9.02 21.13 38.54
CA GLN A 226 9.01 21.74 39.89
C GLN A 226 10.36 22.18 40.47
N SER A 227 11.45 22.29 39.69
CA SER A 227 12.75 22.76 40.24
C SER A 227 13.42 23.93 39.52
N ALA A 228 12.67 24.79 38.84
CA ALA A 228 13.24 26.02 38.27
C ALA A 228 12.35 27.26 38.51
N VAL A 229 11.96 27.50 39.76
CA VAL A 229 11.62 28.84 40.24
C VAL A 229 12.23 29.03 41.62
N ARG A 230 13.48 29.53 41.63
CA ARG A 230 14.04 30.38 42.69
C ARG A 230 15.06 31.30 42.07
#